data_AF-G8ZSX5-F1
#
_entry.id   AF-G8ZSX5-F1
#
_cell.length_a   1.000
_cell.length_b   1.000
_cell.length_c   1.000
_cell.angle_alpha   90.00
_cell.angle_beta   90.00
_cell.angle_gamma   90.00
#
_symmetry.space_group_name_H-M   'P 1'
#
loop_
_entity.id
_entity.type
_entity.pdbx_description
1 polymer ?
#
loop_
_entity_poly.entity_id
_entity_poly.type
_entity_poly.pdbx_seq_one_letter_code
_entity_poly.pdbx_strand_id
1 'polypeptide(L)'
;MKQADHCGGSNLVTSNTYDWLQYRDELDERRKGSGGNLGVLDSSFPHDHWEIQYSVFKPLERYNTSLPSLDRGRAKQHFLDVVKECIEALNVKRIELSRIKTGSSGSYFVYGTEGQTLGVFKPKEEEPYGPLSPKWSKWAHRTFFPCFFGRSCLIPNLGYICESAACLLDQRLQTNLVPYTDTVILESSKFYDKRQTWLFLCTVEPRKQKKLGSFQLFLKDYVGADEFLDKFPLPGMYRDNLPKMKKDQSSATSGSCDENLATVVSTTPDKFEWTGANLTKFRLELEKLIILDYIMRNTDRGLDNWMIKVEPVNDGFEWDIKLAAIDNGLAFPWKHPDEWRSYPYGWLYLPLQILAQPFSEATRSHFLPILTDVKWWDESYREFTSLFSKDSDFKLRMWKKQWAVLKGQAFNVVETLKDLRQGPLELVRRTRCLVVEETMQVPTLNPIMSAAISESMPLEASSPMALYSTPKGVSEHTQHLSGISPAAFPSATNCANPHDHNEEHISTMKTVIIERLQVVNSTPVFTWY
;
A
#
# COMPACT_ATOMS: atom_id res chain seq x y z
N MET A 1 33.90 -19.09 50.53
CA MET A 1 34.17 -17.83 49.81
C MET A 1 34.29 -18.15 48.33
N LYS A 2 33.68 -17.27 47.51
CA LYS A 2 33.81 -17.02 46.05
C LYS A 2 35.02 -17.68 45.36
N GLN A 3 34.96 -18.06 44.08
CA GLN A 3 34.76 -17.13 42.95
C GLN A 3 34.50 -17.89 41.63
N ALA A 4 33.72 -17.25 40.76
CA ALA A 4 33.33 -17.71 39.44
C ALA A 4 34.37 -17.34 38.37
N ASP A 5 34.50 -18.17 37.34
CA ASP A 5 35.13 -17.80 36.06
C ASP A 5 34.09 -17.83 34.94
N HIS A 6 34.00 -16.69 34.25
CA HIS A 6 33.23 -16.48 33.02
C HIS A 6 33.97 -17.08 31.83
N CYS A 7 33.27 -17.89 31.02
CA CYS A 7 33.63 -18.13 29.62
C CYS A 7 32.56 -17.52 28.72
N GLY A 8 33.00 -16.57 27.89
CA GLY A 8 32.16 -15.78 27.00
C GLY A 8 31.54 -16.59 25.88
N GLY A 9 30.24 -16.39 25.67
CA GLY A 9 29.53 -16.80 24.47
C GLY A 9 29.91 -15.90 23.29
N SER A 10 30.34 -16.53 22.21
CA SER A 10 30.54 -15.92 20.90
C SER A 10 29.21 -15.42 20.33
N ASN A 11 28.97 -14.11 20.43
CA ASN A 11 27.92 -13.47 19.64
C ASN A 11 28.34 -13.48 18.16
N LEU A 12 27.79 -14.44 17.40
CA LEU A 12 27.72 -14.33 15.94
C LEU A 12 27.02 -13.01 15.61
N VAL A 13 27.73 -12.10 14.94
CA VAL A 13 27.15 -10.93 14.29
C VAL A 13 26.24 -11.46 13.17
N THR A 14 24.93 -11.47 13.39
CA THR A 14 23.96 -11.87 12.37
C THR A 14 23.89 -10.77 11.31
N SER A 15 24.12 -11.13 10.05
CA SER A 15 24.04 -10.24 8.88
C SER A 15 22.60 -9.89 8.46
N ASN A 16 21.61 -10.15 9.33
CA ASN A 16 20.21 -9.99 9.00
C ASN A 16 19.80 -8.51 9.14
N THR A 17 19.31 -7.93 8.04
CA THR A 17 18.88 -6.52 7.99
C THR A 17 17.74 -6.23 8.97
N TYR A 18 16.93 -7.25 9.30
CA TYR A 18 15.90 -7.11 10.31
C TYR A 18 16.44 -6.93 11.73
N ASP A 19 17.62 -7.47 12.04
CA ASP A 19 18.24 -7.30 13.36
C ASP A 19 18.85 -5.90 13.48
N TRP A 20 19.36 -5.37 12.37
CA TRP A 20 19.84 -3.99 12.31
C TRP A 20 18.71 -2.95 12.40
N LEU A 21 17.59 -3.15 11.67
CA LEU A 21 16.41 -2.29 11.79
C LEU A 21 15.83 -2.36 13.22
N GLN A 22 15.84 -3.56 13.81
CA GLN A 22 15.41 -3.75 15.18
C GLN A 22 16.30 -3.02 16.19
N TYR A 23 17.61 -3.16 16.06
CA TYR A 23 18.59 -2.48 16.91
C TYR A 23 18.48 -0.96 16.79
N ARG A 24 18.31 -0.43 15.57
CA ARG A 24 18.14 1.01 15.35
C ARG A 24 16.85 1.53 15.99
N ASP A 25 15.74 0.81 15.84
CA ASP A 25 14.47 1.18 16.47
C ASP A 25 14.57 1.14 18.01
N GLU A 26 15.23 0.13 18.58
CA GLU A 26 15.48 0.04 20.03
C GLU A 26 16.35 1.21 20.52
N LEU A 27 17.31 1.68 19.72
CA LEU A 27 18.10 2.86 20.02
C LEU A 27 17.28 4.15 19.92
N ASP A 28 16.39 4.28 18.94
CA ASP A 28 15.53 5.46 18.77
C ASP A 28 14.45 5.54 19.86
N GLU A 29 13.90 4.41 20.32
CA GLU A 29 13.00 4.36 21.48
C GLU A 29 13.73 4.71 22.78
N ARG A 30 14.97 4.23 22.96
CA ARG A 30 15.81 4.63 24.11
C ARG A 30 16.16 6.11 24.10
N ARG A 31 16.35 6.71 22.92
CA ARG A 31 16.67 8.15 22.76
C ARG A 31 15.47 9.06 22.99
N LYS A 32 14.24 8.59 22.74
CA LYS A 32 13.02 9.39 22.90
C LYS A 32 12.55 9.57 24.34
N GLY A 33 13.21 8.92 25.30
CA GLY A 33 12.87 9.02 26.72
C GLY A 33 11.52 8.37 27.02
N SER A 34 11.38 7.80 28.22
CA SER A 34 10.12 7.20 28.69
C SER A 34 9.01 8.26 28.72
N GLY A 35 8.24 8.32 27.65
CA GLY A 35 7.15 9.27 27.43
C GLY A 35 6.06 8.59 26.62
N GLY A 36 5.27 7.77 27.30
CA GLY A 36 4.15 7.03 26.74
C GLY A 36 4.50 5.56 26.48
N ASN A 37 4.00 4.67 27.35
CA ASN A 37 3.83 3.26 27.02
C ASN A 37 2.95 3.18 25.76
N LEU A 38 3.57 3.08 24.58
CA LEU A 38 2.92 2.48 23.43
C LEU A 38 2.68 1.03 23.87
N GLY A 39 1.45 0.67 24.21
CA GLY A 39 1.08 -0.67 24.64
C GLY A 39 1.51 -1.68 23.59
N VAL A 40 2.69 -2.29 23.78
CA VAL A 40 3.22 -3.33 22.92
C VAL A 40 2.29 -4.53 23.10
N LEU A 41 1.57 -4.88 22.04
CA LEU A 41 0.78 -6.10 21.99
C LEU A 41 1.71 -7.27 22.36
N ASP A 42 1.42 -7.96 23.45
CA ASP A 42 2.09 -9.22 23.79
C ASP A 42 1.85 -10.22 22.65
N SER A 43 2.93 -10.74 22.09
CA SER A 43 2.94 -11.67 20.95
C SER A 43 2.38 -13.06 21.26
N SER A 44 1.92 -13.28 22.49
CA SER A 44 1.52 -14.58 23.02
C SER A 44 0.01 -14.87 22.92
N PHE A 45 -0.84 -13.91 22.53
CA PHE A 45 -2.30 -14.09 22.55
C PHE A 45 -2.93 -14.21 21.15
N PRO A 46 -3.80 -15.23 20.92
CA PRO A 46 -4.47 -15.39 19.64
C PRO A 46 -5.41 -14.22 19.33
N HIS A 47 -5.37 -13.75 18.08
CA HIS A 47 -6.19 -12.64 17.56
C HIS A 47 -7.71 -12.93 17.51
N ASP A 48 -8.18 -14.09 17.98
CA ASP A 48 -9.57 -14.54 17.82
C ASP A 48 -10.58 -13.95 18.82
N HIS A 49 -10.21 -13.00 19.67
CA HIS A 49 -11.10 -12.44 20.71
C HIS A 49 -11.13 -10.91 20.78
N TRP A 50 -10.79 -10.20 19.71
CA TRP A 50 -10.72 -8.74 19.71
C TRP A 50 -11.79 -8.11 18.81
N GLU A 51 -12.51 -7.13 19.35
CA GLU A 51 -13.48 -6.32 18.61
C GLU A 51 -12.93 -4.90 18.44
N ILE A 52 -12.96 -4.37 17.21
CA ILE A 52 -12.64 -2.97 16.95
C ILE A 52 -13.83 -2.14 17.44
N GLN A 53 -13.69 -1.53 18.62
CA GLN A 53 -14.79 -0.75 19.21
C GLN A 53 -14.88 0.66 18.62
N TYR A 54 -13.72 1.25 18.29
CA TYR A 54 -13.64 2.59 17.71
C TYR A 54 -12.75 2.57 16.48
N SER A 55 -13.37 2.76 15.32
CA SER A 55 -12.68 2.90 14.04
C SER A 55 -12.61 4.36 13.58
N VAL A 56 -11.49 4.73 12.97
CA VAL A 56 -11.33 6.03 12.30
C VAL A 56 -12.12 6.09 10.98
N PHE A 57 -12.47 4.92 10.42
CA PHE A 57 -13.14 4.77 9.14
C PHE A 57 -14.66 4.87 9.29
N LYS A 58 -15.15 6.08 9.59
CA LYS A 58 -16.60 6.29 9.81
C LYS A 58 -17.38 6.24 8.48
N PRO A 59 -18.44 5.41 8.38
CA PRO A 59 -19.28 5.33 7.19
C PRO A 59 -20.06 6.62 6.97
N LEU A 60 -20.44 6.85 5.72
CA LEU A 60 -21.34 7.92 5.29
C LEU A 60 -22.68 7.30 4.90
N GLU A 61 -23.78 7.79 5.48
CA GLU A 61 -25.12 7.23 5.25
C GLU A 61 -25.48 7.11 3.76
N ARG A 62 -25.09 8.12 2.95
CA ARG A 62 -25.33 8.14 1.50
C ARG A 62 -24.68 6.97 0.74
N TYR A 63 -23.62 6.37 1.27
CA TYR A 63 -22.85 5.32 0.62
C TYR A 63 -22.94 3.98 1.37
N ASN A 64 -23.95 3.80 2.22
CA ASN A 64 -24.13 2.56 2.97
C ASN A 64 -24.73 1.47 2.05
N THR A 65 -23.86 0.83 1.26
CA THR A 65 -24.25 -0.27 0.35
C THR A 65 -23.59 -1.56 0.81
N SER A 66 -24.32 -2.67 0.77
CA SER A 66 -23.76 -3.99 1.07
C SER A 66 -22.67 -4.32 0.07
N LEU A 67 -21.51 -4.79 0.56
CA LEU A 67 -20.42 -5.20 -0.29
C LEU A 67 -20.83 -6.41 -1.14
N PRO A 68 -20.62 -6.36 -2.47
CA PRO A 68 -20.89 -7.52 -3.33
C PRO A 68 -19.96 -8.67 -2.95
N SER A 69 -20.49 -9.90 -3.00
CA SER A 69 -19.71 -11.10 -2.73
C SER A 69 -18.63 -11.29 -3.79
N LEU A 70 -17.41 -11.57 -3.34
CA LEU A 70 -16.26 -11.67 -4.22
C LEU A 70 -15.94 -13.14 -4.52
N ASP A 71 -16.24 -13.61 -5.75
CA ASP A 71 -15.82 -14.94 -6.19
C ASP A 71 -14.33 -14.96 -6.55
N ARG A 72 -13.49 -15.09 -5.53
CA ARG A 72 -12.03 -15.25 -5.67
C ARG A 72 -11.62 -16.67 -6.03
N GLY A 73 -12.51 -17.64 -5.84
CA GLY A 73 -12.20 -19.06 -6.02
C GLY A 73 -11.88 -19.40 -7.48
N ARG A 74 -12.70 -18.88 -8.41
CA ARG A 74 -12.50 -19.10 -9.85
C ARG A 74 -11.19 -18.52 -10.37
N ALA A 75 -10.86 -17.29 -10.01
CA ALA A 75 -9.63 -16.62 -10.44
C ALA A 75 -8.38 -17.35 -9.89
N LYS A 76 -8.43 -17.78 -8.62
CA LYS A 76 -7.37 -18.58 -8.01
C LYS A 76 -7.19 -19.93 -8.70
N GLN A 77 -8.28 -20.62 -9.05
CA GLN A 77 -8.20 -21.89 -9.75
C GLN A 77 -7.56 -21.73 -11.13
N HIS A 78 -7.99 -20.72 -11.90
CA HIS A 78 -7.39 -20.43 -13.20
C HIS A 78 -5.89 -20.15 -13.08
N PHE A 79 -5.47 -19.38 -12.09
CA PHE A 79 -4.05 -19.13 -11.82
C PHE A 79 -3.28 -20.43 -11.56
N LEU A 80 -3.81 -21.32 -10.72
CA LEU A 80 -3.17 -22.61 -10.41
C LEU A 80 -3.05 -23.50 -11.65
N ASP A 81 -4.06 -23.51 -12.51
CA ASP A 81 -4.04 -24.27 -13.75
C ASP A 81 -2.96 -23.74 -14.72
N VAL A 82 -2.83 -22.41 -14.85
CA VAL A 82 -1.77 -21.78 -15.65
C VAL A 82 -0.37 -22.10 -15.10
N VAL A 83 -0.19 -22.02 -13.78
CA VAL A 83 1.10 -22.37 -13.13
C VAL A 83 1.43 -23.83 -13.37
N LYS A 84 0.44 -24.74 -13.28
CA LYS A 84 0.62 -26.16 -13.56
C LYS A 84 1.05 -26.39 -15.01
N GLU A 85 0.42 -25.72 -15.97
CA GLU A 85 0.81 -25.77 -17.40
C GLU A 85 2.26 -25.30 -17.59
N CYS A 86 2.65 -24.20 -16.94
CA CYS A 86 4.02 -23.68 -17.01
C CYS A 86 5.05 -24.67 -16.45
N ILE A 87 4.73 -25.34 -15.33
CA ILE A 87 5.59 -26.37 -14.73
C ILE A 87 5.72 -27.57 -15.66
N GLU A 88 4.65 -27.97 -16.34
CA GLU A 88 4.68 -29.04 -17.34
C GLU A 88 5.56 -28.66 -18.54
N ALA A 89 5.43 -27.43 -19.05
CA ALA A 89 6.25 -26.91 -20.13
C ALA A 89 7.75 -26.96 -19.79
N LEU A 90 8.12 -26.56 -18.57
CA LEU A 90 9.50 -26.59 -18.07
C LEU A 90 10.05 -28.01 -17.89
N ASN A 91 9.27 -28.90 -17.26
CA ASN A 91 9.77 -30.21 -16.83
C ASN A 91 9.67 -31.28 -17.92
N VAL A 92 8.58 -31.28 -18.69
CA VAL A 92 8.27 -32.32 -19.68
C VAL A 92 8.72 -31.86 -21.06
N LYS A 93 8.24 -30.69 -21.52
CA LYS A 93 8.53 -30.19 -22.88
C LYS A 93 9.88 -29.47 -23.01
N ARG A 94 10.59 -29.25 -21.90
CA ARG A 94 11.89 -28.57 -21.84
C ARG A 94 11.86 -27.15 -22.44
N ILE A 95 10.71 -26.49 -22.36
CA ILE A 95 10.56 -25.09 -22.73
C ILE A 95 11.06 -24.25 -21.56
N GLU A 96 12.29 -23.75 -21.66
CA GLU A 96 12.97 -23.01 -20.59
C GLU A 96 12.55 -21.53 -20.50
N LEU A 97 12.80 -20.92 -19.35
CA LEU A 97 12.50 -19.51 -19.08
C LEU A 97 13.34 -18.56 -19.95
N SER A 98 12.78 -17.39 -20.25
CA SER A 98 13.50 -16.31 -20.95
C SER A 98 13.67 -15.11 -20.04
N ARG A 99 14.90 -14.61 -19.89
CA ARG A 99 15.17 -13.41 -19.09
C ARG A 99 14.67 -12.17 -19.82
N ILE A 100 13.94 -11.32 -19.12
CA ILE A 100 13.49 -10.03 -19.63
C ILE A 100 14.71 -9.08 -19.64
N LYS A 101 15.07 -8.59 -20.82
CA LYS A 101 16.27 -7.74 -21.01
C LYS A 101 16.05 -6.31 -20.49
N THR A 102 14.81 -5.83 -20.53
CA THR A 102 14.39 -4.50 -20.10
C THR A 102 13.87 -4.60 -18.65
N GLY A 103 14.34 -3.73 -17.75
CA GLY A 103 13.91 -3.69 -16.35
C GLY A 103 14.93 -4.22 -15.33
N SER A 104 14.46 -4.59 -14.13
CA SER A 104 15.32 -5.13 -13.07
C SER A 104 15.94 -6.46 -13.51
N SER A 105 17.20 -6.71 -13.12
CA SER A 105 18.01 -7.82 -13.62
C SER A 105 17.55 -9.23 -13.21
N GLY A 106 16.33 -9.41 -12.71
CA GLY A 106 15.83 -10.66 -12.13
C GLY A 106 14.36 -10.94 -12.47
N SER A 107 13.96 -10.79 -13.73
CA SER A 107 12.59 -11.11 -14.19
C SER A 107 12.62 -12.01 -15.42
N TYR A 108 11.69 -12.96 -15.47
CA TYR A 108 11.66 -14.03 -16.46
C TYR A 108 10.26 -14.19 -17.07
N PHE A 109 10.18 -14.30 -18.39
CA PHE A 109 8.99 -14.84 -19.05
C PHE A 109 8.92 -16.35 -18.83
N VAL A 110 7.73 -16.80 -18.45
CA VAL A 110 7.36 -18.20 -18.28
C VAL A 110 6.38 -18.59 -19.39
N TYR A 111 6.59 -19.77 -19.96
CA TYR A 111 5.87 -20.24 -21.14
C TYR A 111 4.94 -21.40 -20.81
N GLY A 112 3.84 -21.48 -21.55
CA GLY A 112 2.94 -22.62 -21.56
C GLY A 112 3.45 -23.75 -22.44
N THR A 113 2.63 -24.79 -22.53
CA THR A 113 3.00 -26.02 -23.25
C THR A 113 3.06 -25.85 -24.76
N GLU A 114 2.52 -24.77 -25.31
CA GLU A 114 2.58 -24.40 -26.73
C GLU A 114 3.66 -23.34 -27.02
N GLY A 115 4.45 -22.95 -26.00
CA GLY A 115 5.49 -21.92 -26.11
C GLY A 115 4.98 -20.47 -26.01
N GLN A 116 3.68 -20.28 -25.78
CA GLN A 116 3.05 -18.99 -25.53
C GLN A 116 3.45 -18.44 -24.15
N THR A 117 3.65 -17.12 -24.01
CA THR A 117 3.94 -16.51 -22.71
C THR A 117 2.70 -16.49 -21.83
N LEU A 118 2.79 -17.09 -20.65
CA LEU A 118 1.68 -17.22 -19.71
C LEU A 118 1.90 -16.44 -18.42
N GLY A 119 3.16 -16.14 -18.06
CA GLY A 119 3.44 -15.37 -16.85
C GLY A 119 4.81 -14.71 -16.83
N VAL A 120 4.97 -13.84 -15.84
CA VAL A 120 6.23 -13.21 -15.47
C VAL A 120 6.61 -13.68 -14.08
N PHE A 121 7.80 -14.24 -13.94
CA PHE A 121 8.33 -14.73 -12.67
C PHE A 121 9.50 -13.87 -12.17
N LYS A 122 9.45 -13.46 -10.91
CA LYS A 122 10.49 -12.67 -10.24
C LYS A 122 10.98 -13.40 -8.97
N PRO A 123 12.13 -14.10 -9.02
CA PRO A 123 12.66 -14.82 -7.87
C PRO A 123 13.17 -13.89 -6.76
N LYS A 124 12.85 -14.20 -5.50
CA LYS A 124 13.27 -13.47 -4.27
C LYS A 124 14.78 -13.19 -4.29
N GLU A 125 15.59 -14.21 -4.59
CA GLU A 125 17.06 -14.14 -4.46
C GLU A 125 17.76 -13.22 -5.48
N GLU A 126 17.11 -12.92 -6.61
CA GLU A 126 17.69 -12.12 -7.71
C GLU A 126 17.19 -10.67 -7.73
N GLU A 127 16.34 -10.29 -6.76
CA GLU A 127 15.95 -8.90 -6.56
C GLU A 127 17.19 -8.00 -6.34
N PRO A 128 17.10 -6.68 -6.60
CA PRO A 128 18.24 -5.76 -6.47
C PRO A 128 19.01 -5.83 -5.13
N TYR A 129 18.36 -6.30 -4.06
CA TYR A 129 18.92 -6.48 -2.72
C TYR A 129 19.05 -7.95 -2.28
N GLY A 130 18.70 -8.90 -3.13
CA GLY A 130 18.87 -10.32 -2.89
C GLY A 130 20.35 -10.73 -2.86
N PRO A 131 20.69 -11.84 -2.19
CA PRO A 131 22.07 -12.32 -2.04
C PRO A 131 22.75 -12.61 -3.40
N LEU A 132 21.97 -12.82 -4.46
CA LEU A 132 22.44 -13.13 -5.80
C LEU A 132 22.27 -11.98 -6.80
N SER A 133 21.91 -10.78 -6.35
CA SER A 133 21.81 -9.60 -7.22
C SER A 133 23.10 -9.40 -8.04
N PRO A 134 23.02 -9.32 -9.39
CA PRO A 134 24.19 -9.10 -10.24
C PRO A 134 24.80 -7.69 -10.12
N LYS A 135 24.15 -6.77 -9.38
CA LYS A 135 24.65 -5.41 -9.09
C LYS A 135 25.28 -5.34 -7.69
N TRP A 136 26.39 -6.09 -7.48
CA TRP A 136 27.13 -6.19 -6.20
C TRP A 136 27.57 -4.82 -5.62
N SER A 137 27.76 -3.80 -6.46
CA SER A 137 28.07 -2.42 -6.04
C SER A 137 27.00 -1.79 -5.13
N LYS A 138 25.72 -2.17 -5.28
CA LYS A 138 24.62 -1.66 -4.44
C LYS A 138 24.66 -2.23 -3.01
N TRP A 139 25.21 -3.43 -2.81
CA TRP A 139 25.41 -4.00 -1.48
C TRP A 139 26.51 -3.23 -0.74
N ALA A 140 27.63 -2.92 -1.40
CA ALA A 140 28.70 -2.11 -0.82
C ALA A 140 28.22 -0.70 -0.43
N HIS A 141 27.41 -0.06 -1.29
CA HIS A 141 26.85 1.26 -0.98
C HIS A 141 25.89 1.23 0.23
N ARG A 142 25.14 0.14 0.43
CA ARG A 142 24.23 -0.04 1.57
C ARG A 142 25.00 -0.27 2.89
N THR A 143 26.07 -1.05 2.85
CA THR A 143 26.86 -1.39 4.04
C THR A 143 27.63 -0.19 4.59
N PHE A 144 28.10 0.72 3.73
CA PHE A 144 28.91 1.88 4.14
C PHE A 144 28.15 3.21 4.14
N PHE A 145 26.99 3.34 3.48
CA PHE A 145 26.21 4.59 3.37
C PHE A 145 24.67 4.38 3.42
N PRO A 146 24.12 3.86 4.54
CA PRO A 146 22.70 3.47 4.65
C PRO A 146 21.70 4.64 4.57
N CYS A 147 22.18 5.87 4.79
CA CYS A 147 21.39 7.10 4.65
C CYS A 147 21.43 7.72 3.25
N PHE A 148 22.30 7.26 2.33
CA PHE A 148 22.45 7.87 0.99
C PHE A 148 22.00 6.97 -0.16
N PHE A 149 21.80 5.66 0.04
CA PHE A 149 21.50 4.72 -1.05
C PHE A 149 20.39 3.71 -0.70
N GLY A 150 19.32 3.70 -1.52
CA GLY A 150 18.19 2.77 -1.41
C GLY A 150 16.87 3.42 -0.97
N ARG A 151 15.78 2.63 -1.01
CA ARG A 151 14.45 3.02 -0.49
C ARG A 151 14.37 2.61 0.98
N SER A 152 14.94 3.43 1.89
CA SER A 152 15.07 3.14 3.33
C SER A 152 13.74 2.89 4.06
N CYS A 153 12.63 3.36 3.49
CA CYS A 153 11.27 3.14 3.97
C CYS A 153 10.70 1.75 3.59
N LEU A 154 11.37 0.99 2.71
CA LEU A 154 10.97 -0.37 2.33
C LEU A 154 11.78 -1.40 3.10
N ILE A 155 11.15 -2.55 3.35
CA ILE A 155 11.82 -3.73 3.88
C ILE A 155 12.57 -4.42 2.71
N PRO A 156 13.88 -4.68 2.82
CA PRO A 156 14.63 -5.31 1.73
C PRO A 156 14.17 -6.75 1.45
N ASN A 157 14.33 -7.19 0.20
CA ASN A 157 14.12 -8.59 -0.21
C ASN A 157 12.68 -9.11 -0.01
N LEU A 158 11.71 -8.20 0.02
CA LEU A 158 10.29 -8.48 0.21
C LEU A 158 9.47 -8.21 -1.07
N GLY A 159 10.11 -7.88 -2.20
CA GLY A 159 9.41 -7.40 -3.39
C GLY A 159 8.40 -8.42 -3.94
N TYR A 160 8.76 -9.69 -3.97
CA TYR A 160 7.88 -10.78 -4.40
C TYR A 160 6.61 -10.95 -3.54
N ILE A 161 6.69 -10.65 -2.23
CA ILE A 161 5.51 -10.60 -1.37
C ILE A 161 4.69 -9.35 -1.68
N CYS A 162 5.34 -8.20 -1.85
CA CYS A 162 4.65 -6.96 -2.23
C CYS A 162 3.89 -7.08 -3.56
N GLU A 163 4.42 -7.81 -4.54
CA GLU A 163 3.71 -8.12 -5.80
C GLU A 163 2.42 -8.90 -5.56
N SER A 164 2.50 -9.98 -4.77
CA SER A 164 1.32 -10.78 -4.38
C SER A 164 0.34 -9.95 -3.53
N ALA A 165 0.85 -9.08 -2.67
CA ALA A 165 0.06 -8.23 -1.79
C ALA A 165 -0.67 -7.12 -2.55
N ALA A 166 -0.09 -6.60 -3.64
CA ALA A 166 -0.77 -5.69 -4.53
C ALA A 166 -1.95 -6.36 -5.24
N CYS A 167 -1.79 -7.61 -5.67
CA CYS A 167 -2.91 -8.41 -6.21
C CYS A 167 -3.99 -8.67 -5.14
N LEU A 168 -3.60 -8.99 -3.91
CA LEU A 168 -4.55 -9.17 -2.81
C LEU A 168 -5.32 -7.85 -2.53
N LEU A 169 -4.62 -6.71 -2.51
CA LEU A 169 -5.25 -5.41 -2.33
C LEU A 169 -6.23 -5.10 -3.46
N ASP A 170 -5.83 -5.33 -4.71
CA ASP A 170 -6.66 -5.13 -5.89
C ASP A 170 -7.95 -5.94 -5.84
N GLN A 171 -7.86 -7.22 -5.46
CA GLN A 171 -9.02 -8.08 -5.27
C GLN A 171 -9.94 -7.57 -4.16
N ARG A 172 -9.38 -7.22 -3.01
CA ARG A 172 -10.15 -6.73 -1.85
C ARG A 172 -10.82 -5.38 -2.13
N LEU A 173 -10.20 -4.53 -2.96
CA LEU A 173 -10.75 -3.26 -3.44
C LEU A 173 -11.60 -3.43 -4.70
N GLN A 174 -11.63 -4.61 -5.31
CA GLN A 174 -12.37 -4.93 -6.54
C GLN A 174 -12.02 -3.99 -7.71
N THR A 175 -10.76 -3.60 -7.83
CA THR A 175 -10.30 -2.67 -8.87
C THR A 175 -10.04 -3.35 -10.21
N ASN A 176 -9.67 -4.63 -10.20
CA ASN A 176 -9.36 -5.45 -11.39
C ASN A 176 -8.24 -4.87 -12.27
N LEU A 177 -7.25 -4.22 -11.65
CA LEU A 177 -6.08 -3.63 -12.31
C LEU A 177 -4.87 -4.54 -12.25
N VAL A 178 -4.65 -5.23 -11.13
CA VAL A 178 -3.44 -6.04 -10.96
C VAL A 178 -3.69 -7.43 -11.55
N PRO A 179 -2.90 -7.89 -12.54
CA PRO A 179 -3.01 -9.25 -13.04
C PRO A 179 -2.77 -10.23 -11.89
N TYR A 180 -3.52 -11.34 -11.88
CA TYR A 180 -3.45 -12.28 -10.76
C TYR A 180 -1.99 -12.66 -10.47
N THR A 181 -1.56 -12.41 -9.23
CA THR A 181 -0.17 -12.60 -8.78
C THR A 181 -0.14 -13.30 -7.44
N ASP A 182 0.64 -14.38 -7.32
CA ASP A 182 0.90 -15.06 -6.04
C ASP A 182 2.33 -15.62 -6.03
N THR A 183 2.77 -16.07 -4.86
CA THR A 183 4.07 -16.70 -4.65
C THR A 183 4.07 -18.13 -5.16
N VAL A 184 5.03 -18.49 -5.99
CA VAL A 184 5.24 -19.86 -6.48
C VAL A 184 6.71 -20.24 -6.40
N ILE A 185 6.97 -21.55 -6.52
CA ILE A 185 8.32 -22.07 -6.61
C ILE A 185 8.51 -22.69 -8.00
N LEU A 186 9.48 -22.17 -8.75
CA LEU A 186 9.85 -22.69 -10.06
C LEU A 186 11.26 -23.29 -10.01
N GLU A 187 11.51 -24.24 -10.89
CA GLU A 187 12.82 -24.85 -11.08
C GLU A 187 13.27 -24.68 -12.54
N SER A 188 14.41 -24.03 -12.75
CA SER A 188 14.94 -23.76 -14.10
C SER A 188 16.46 -23.71 -14.09
N SER A 189 17.07 -24.05 -15.23
CA SER A 189 18.50 -23.90 -15.48
C SER A 189 18.90 -22.46 -15.86
N LYS A 190 17.92 -21.62 -16.20
CA LYS A 190 18.10 -20.24 -16.68
C LYS A 190 18.15 -19.19 -15.58
N PHE A 191 17.86 -19.57 -14.34
CA PHE A 191 18.05 -18.68 -13.20
C PHE A 191 19.50 -18.26 -13.05
N TYR A 192 19.71 -17.06 -12.53
CA TYR A 192 21.04 -16.51 -12.37
C TYR A 192 21.82 -17.30 -11.29
N ASP A 193 22.98 -17.83 -11.67
CA ASP A 193 23.93 -18.49 -10.79
C ASP A 193 25.31 -17.80 -10.88
N LYS A 194 25.81 -17.30 -9.75
CA LYS A 194 27.15 -16.68 -9.66
C LYS A 194 28.28 -17.65 -10.02
N ARG A 195 28.09 -18.95 -9.85
CA ARG A 195 29.09 -20.00 -10.13
C ARG A 195 29.04 -20.50 -11.57
N GLN A 196 27.96 -20.22 -12.31
CA GLN A 196 27.79 -20.67 -13.70
C GLN A 196 28.83 -20.09 -14.64
N THR A 197 29.31 -18.86 -14.40
CA THR A 197 30.33 -18.23 -15.25
C THR A 197 31.63 -19.03 -15.27
N TRP A 198 32.01 -19.65 -14.16
CA TRP A 198 33.21 -20.49 -14.06
C TRP A 198 32.96 -21.92 -14.57
N LEU A 199 31.77 -22.49 -14.34
CA LEU A 199 31.42 -23.84 -14.79
C LEU A 199 31.18 -23.95 -16.31
N PHE A 200 30.73 -22.87 -16.96
CA PHE A 200 30.58 -22.80 -18.43
C PHE A 200 31.94 -22.96 -19.13
N LEU A 201 33.02 -22.42 -18.55
CA LEU A 201 34.40 -22.63 -19.00
C LEU A 201 34.86 -24.09 -18.90
N CYS A 202 34.20 -24.90 -18.06
CA CYS A 202 34.52 -26.31 -17.82
C CYS A 202 33.55 -27.28 -18.53
N THR A 203 32.72 -26.82 -19.49
CA THR A 203 31.75 -27.64 -20.23
C THR A 203 30.72 -28.41 -19.37
N VAL A 204 30.49 -27.97 -18.14
CA VAL A 204 29.51 -28.59 -17.23
C VAL A 204 28.13 -27.99 -17.49
N GLU A 205 27.11 -28.85 -17.68
CA GLU A 205 25.73 -28.41 -17.86
C GLU A 205 25.23 -27.59 -16.65
N PRO A 206 24.49 -26.50 -16.88
CA PRO A 206 23.97 -25.65 -15.82
C PRO A 206 23.00 -26.42 -14.92
N ARG A 207 23.29 -26.47 -13.62
CA ARG A 207 22.42 -27.12 -12.63
C ARG A 207 21.10 -26.36 -12.52
N LYS A 208 19.99 -27.10 -12.55
CA LYS A 208 18.66 -26.55 -12.25
C LYS A 208 18.61 -26.01 -10.82
N GLN A 209 18.09 -24.80 -10.68
CA GLN A 209 17.90 -24.15 -9.39
C GLN A 209 16.42 -24.02 -9.10
N LYS A 210 16.01 -24.32 -7.87
CA LYS A 210 14.64 -24.14 -7.39
C LYS A 210 14.57 -22.82 -6.64
N LYS A 211 13.74 -21.87 -7.09
CA LYS A 211 13.63 -20.53 -6.51
C LYS A 211 12.18 -20.18 -6.20
N LEU A 212 11.97 -19.58 -5.02
CA LEU A 212 10.73 -18.93 -4.62
C LEU A 212 10.67 -17.52 -5.24
N GLY A 213 9.51 -17.12 -5.73
CA GLY A 213 9.31 -15.80 -6.30
C GLY A 213 7.83 -15.49 -6.54
N SER A 214 7.55 -14.27 -7.00
CA SER A 214 6.22 -13.89 -7.45
C SER A 214 6.02 -14.38 -8.88
N PHE A 215 4.83 -14.89 -9.16
CA PHE A 215 4.37 -15.22 -10.50
C PHE A 215 3.13 -14.41 -10.79
N GLN A 216 3.22 -13.58 -11.82
CA GLN A 216 2.14 -12.72 -12.30
C GLN A 216 1.65 -13.26 -13.65
N LEU A 217 0.33 -13.37 -13.83
CA LEU A 217 -0.24 -13.73 -15.13
C LEU A 217 0.15 -12.70 -16.19
N PHE A 218 0.50 -13.19 -17.38
CA PHE A 218 0.86 -12.35 -18.50
C PHE A 218 -0.37 -11.67 -19.10
N LEU A 219 -0.26 -10.36 -19.36
CA LEU A 219 -1.30 -9.55 -19.97
C LEU A 219 -1.22 -9.64 -21.50
N LYS A 220 -2.29 -10.13 -22.13
CA LYS A 220 -2.42 -10.18 -23.60
C LYS A 220 -3.05 -8.90 -24.14
N ASP A 221 -2.48 -8.36 -25.21
CA ASP A 221 -2.96 -7.17 -25.94
C ASP A 221 -2.92 -5.85 -25.13
N TYR A 222 -2.11 -5.81 -24.06
CA TYR A 222 -1.81 -4.59 -23.33
C TYR A 222 -0.54 -3.94 -23.89
N VAL A 223 -0.54 -2.61 -23.94
CA VAL A 223 0.60 -1.78 -24.35
C VAL A 223 1.07 -0.96 -23.14
N GLY A 224 2.37 -0.70 -23.00
CA GLY A 224 2.89 0.18 -21.94
C GLY A 224 2.21 1.54 -21.99
N ALA A 225 1.90 2.14 -20.84
CA ALA A 225 1.19 3.43 -20.85
C ALA A 225 2.05 4.56 -21.42
N ASP A 226 3.36 4.51 -21.26
CA ASP A 226 4.32 5.38 -21.95
C ASP A 226 4.21 5.26 -23.48
N GLU A 227 4.27 4.04 -24.03
CA GLU A 227 4.17 3.77 -25.46
C GLU A 227 2.79 4.17 -26.01
N PHE A 228 1.72 3.83 -25.28
CA PHE A 228 0.35 4.14 -25.70
C PHE A 228 0.10 5.66 -25.72
N LEU A 229 0.50 6.38 -24.68
CA LEU A 229 0.33 7.82 -24.59
C LEU A 229 1.28 8.58 -25.52
N ASP A 230 2.41 7.97 -25.91
CA ASP A 230 3.26 8.51 -26.96
C ASP A 230 2.59 8.44 -28.33
N LYS A 231 1.88 7.33 -28.62
CA LYS A 231 1.13 7.13 -29.87
C LYS A 231 -0.18 7.93 -29.91
N PHE A 232 -0.89 7.98 -28.80
CA PHE A 232 -2.19 8.66 -28.65
C PHE A 232 -2.12 9.68 -27.49
N PRO A 233 -1.48 10.85 -27.69
CA PRO A 233 -1.31 11.84 -26.64
C PRO A 233 -2.66 12.33 -26.11
N LEU A 234 -2.77 12.46 -24.79
CA LEU A 234 -3.97 12.98 -24.15
C LEU A 234 -4.19 14.46 -24.51
N PRO A 235 -5.43 14.95 -24.57
CA PRO A 235 -5.71 16.37 -24.76
C PRO A 235 -5.00 17.21 -23.70
N GLY A 236 -4.23 18.21 -24.15
CA GLY A 236 -3.39 19.04 -23.27
C GLY A 236 -1.96 18.54 -23.09
N MET A 237 -1.61 17.34 -23.56
CA MET A 237 -0.20 16.96 -23.79
C MET A 237 0.29 17.66 -25.07
N TYR A 238 0.60 18.95 -24.98
CA TYR A 238 1.32 19.63 -26.06
C TYR A 238 2.75 19.09 -26.09
N ARG A 239 3.01 18.13 -26.98
CA ARG A 239 4.35 17.99 -27.53
C ARG A 239 4.53 19.20 -28.44
N ASP A 240 5.49 20.06 -28.12
CA ASP A 240 6.01 21.04 -29.07
C ASP A 240 6.45 20.27 -30.32
N ASN A 241 5.55 20.15 -31.29
CA ASN A 241 5.89 19.81 -32.65
C ASN A 241 6.59 21.03 -33.25
N LEU A 242 7.82 21.32 -32.80
CA LEU A 242 8.80 21.79 -33.76
C LEU A 242 9.03 20.61 -34.70
N PRO A 243 8.71 20.73 -35.99
CA PRO A 243 9.05 19.69 -36.95
C PRO A 243 10.57 19.54 -36.90
N LYS A 244 11.06 18.37 -36.49
CA LYS A 244 12.42 17.96 -36.85
C LYS A 244 12.43 17.95 -38.37
N MET A 245 12.98 19.01 -38.99
CA MET A 245 13.20 19.08 -40.43
C MET A 245 13.93 17.82 -40.85
N LYS A 246 13.20 16.89 -41.46
CA LYS A 246 13.79 15.86 -42.30
C LYS A 246 14.43 16.61 -43.46
N LYS A 247 15.73 16.46 -43.57
CA LYS A 247 16.54 16.95 -44.67
C LYS A 247 16.28 16.00 -45.84
N ASP A 248 15.21 16.26 -46.58
CA ASP A 248 14.89 15.48 -47.78
C ASP A 248 15.88 15.83 -48.91
N GLN A 249 16.71 14.86 -49.27
CA GLN A 249 17.35 14.80 -50.59
C GLN A 249 16.53 13.82 -51.44
N SER A 250 16.05 14.31 -52.59
CA SER A 250 15.70 13.59 -53.83
C SER A 250 14.66 12.46 -53.73
N SER A 251 13.74 12.23 -54.66
CA SER A 251 13.55 12.68 -56.03
C SER A 251 12.15 12.22 -56.45
N ALA A 252 11.47 13.05 -57.24
CA ALA A 252 10.20 12.73 -57.86
C ALA A 252 10.27 11.47 -58.75
N THR A 253 9.26 10.61 -58.68
CA THR A 253 8.80 9.85 -59.84
C THR A 253 7.31 9.54 -59.71
N SER A 254 6.58 9.92 -60.75
CA SER A 254 5.15 9.77 -60.99
C SER A 254 4.79 8.38 -61.55
N GLY A 255 3.65 7.83 -61.15
CA GLY A 255 2.97 6.68 -61.76
C GLY A 255 1.81 6.23 -60.87
N SER A 256 0.56 6.59 -61.20
CA SER A 256 -0.40 5.86 -62.02
C SER A 256 -1.18 4.79 -61.25
N CYS A 257 -2.50 4.84 -61.47
CA CYS A 257 -3.64 4.07 -60.97
C CYS A 257 -3.43 2.58 -60.64
N ASP A 258 -4.10 2.13 -59.57
CA ASP A 258 -4.95 0.94 -59.64
C ASP A 258 -6.07 1.01 -58.57
N GLU A 259 -7.31 0.93 -59.05
CA GLU A 259 -8.52 0.67 -58.26
C GLU A 259 -8.66 -0.85 -58.04
N ASN A 260 -9.22 -1.21 -56.88
CA ASN A 260 -9.73 -2.52 -56.47
C ASN A 260 -8.72 -3.56 -55.97
N LEU A 261 -8.62 -3.71 -54.64
CA LEU A 261 -8.75 -5.03 -54.02
C LEU A 261 -9.05 -4.97 -52.51
N ALA A 262 -10.18 -5.60 -52.14
CA ALA A 262 -10.51 -6.18 -50.84
C ALA A 262 -10.38 -5.30 -49.59
N THR A 263 -11.55 -4.82 -49.14
CA THR A 263 -11.86 -4.41 -47.76
C THR A 263 -11.58 -5.56 -46.78
N VAL A 264 -10.33 -5.77 -46.43
CA VAL A 264 -9.98 -6.39 -45.15
C VAL A 264 -10.14 -5.27 -44.13
N VAL A 265 -11.25 -5.30 -43.38
CA VAL A 265 -11.40 -4.45 -42.20
C VAL A 265 -10.36 -4.92 -41.19
N SER A 266 -9.15 -4.40 -41.30
CA SER A 266 -8.17 -4.47 -40.24
C SER A 266 -8.66 -3.53 -39.14
N THR A 267 -9.31 -4.09 -38.13
CA THR A 267 -9.63 -3.42 -36.86
C THR A 267 -8.33 -3.21 -36.08
N THR A 268 -7.44 -2.38 -36.61
CA THR A 268 -6.20 -2.01 -35.90
C THR A 268 -6.48 -0.88 -34.91
N PRO A 269 -5.75 -0.83 -33.79
CA PRO A 269 -5.79 0.27 -32.83
C PRO A 269 -5.38 1.63 -33.43
N ASP A 270 -4.94 1.70 -34.69
CA ASP A 270 -4.57 2.94 -35.39
C ASP A 270 -5.72 3.92 -35.62
N LYS A 271 -6.97 3.49 -35.38
CA LYS A 271 -8.17 4.35 -35.45
C LYS A 271 -8.64 4.89 -34.10
N PHE A 272 -7.92 4.64 -33.01
CA PHE A 272 -8.34 5.10 -31.70
C PHE A 272 -8.27 6.63 -31.59
N GLU A 273 -9.32 7.24 -31.05
CA GLU A 273 -9.41 8.68 -30.81
C GLU A 273 -9.93 9.00 -29.39
N TRP A 274 -9.41 10.08 -28.81
CA TRP A 274 -9.85 10.60 -27.51
C TRP A 274 -11.17 11.37 -27.62
N THR A 275 -12.29 10.65 -27.61
CA THR A 275 -13.62 11.24 -27.43
C THR A 275 -13.89 11.57 -25.96
N GLY A 276 -14.87 12.43 -25.66
CA GLY A 276 -15.26 12.73 -24.27
C GLY A 276 -15.69 11.49 -23.49
N ALA A 277 -16.33 10.52 -24.16
CA ALA A 277 -16.70 9.24 -23.55
C ALA A 277 -15.46 8.39 -23.23
N ASN A 278 -14.53 8.26 -24.18
CA ASN A 278 -13.29 7.49 -23.99
C ASN A 278 -12.42 8.11 -22.88
N LEU A 279 -12.31 9.43 -22.82
CA LEU A 279 -11.61 10.12 -21.73
C LEU A 279 -12.26 9.86 -20.37
N THR A 280 -13.59 9.80 -20.31
CA THR A 280 -14.30 9.48 -19.07
C THR A 280 -14.02 8.04 -18.63
N LYS A 281 -14.05 7.07 -19.56
CA LYS A 281 -13.70 5.67 -19.25
C LYS A 281 -12.26 5.53 -18.75
N PHE A 282 -11.32 6.13 -19.48
CA PHE A 282 -9.91 6.16 -19.06
C PHE A 282 -9.73 6.80 -17.69
N ARG A 283 -10.42 7.92 -17.43
CA ARG A 283 -10.40 8.59 -16.13
C ARG A 283 -10.88 7.67 -15.00
N LEU A 284 -11.98 6.94 -15.19
CA LEU A 284 -12.49 6.02 -14.17
C LEU A 284 -11.48 4.92 -13.83
N GLU A 285 -10.82 4.34 -14.83
CA GLU A 285 -9.74 3.39 -14.59
C GLU A 285 -8.52 4.03 -13.90
N LEU A 286 -8.17 5.26 -14.29
CA LEU A 286 -7.07 6.00 -13.68
C LEU A 286 -7.36 6.33 -12.21
N GLU A 287 -8.59 6.69 -11.85
CA GLU A 287 -9.00 6.93 -10.47
C GLU A 287 -8.80 5.67 -9.60
N LYS A 288 -9.10 4.48 -10.13
CA LYS A 288 -8.81 3.20 -9.45
C LYS A 288 -7.30 3.00 -9.26
N LEU A 289 -6.50 3.26 -10.28
CA LEU A 289 -5.03 3.13 -10.21
C LEU A 289 -4.44 4.07 -9.16
N ILE A 290 -4.91 5.33 -9.13
CA ILE A 290 -4.51 6.34 -8.15
C ILE A 290 -4.81 5.87 -6.74
N ILE A 291 -6.03 5.37 -6.49
CA ILE A 291 -6.42 4.90 -5.15
C ILE A 291 -5.62 3.67 -4.74
N LEU A 292 -5.45 2.70 -5.63
CA LEU A 292 -4.64 1.50 -5.39
C LEU A 292 -3.20 1.87 -5.00
N ASP A 293 -2.53 2.68 -5.84
CA ASP A 293 -1.15 3.13 -5.59
C ASP A 293 -1.01 3.95 -4.32
N TYR A 294 -2.02 4.78 -4.02
CA TYR A 294 -2.00 5.61 -2.83
C TYR A 294 -2.10 4.76 -1.57
N ILE A 295 -3.05 3.81 -1.51
CA ILE A 295 -3.25 2.94 -0.34
C ILE A 295 -2.01 2.08 -0.06
N MET A 296 -1.45 1.41 -1.08
CA MET A 296 -0.23 0.62 -0.89
C MET A 296 1.05 1.46 -0.79
N ARG A 297 0.95 2.78 -1.00
CA ARG A 297 2.05 3.74 -1.12
C ARG A 297 3.15 3.20 -2.05
N ASN A 298 2.81 3.02 -3.31
CA ASN A 298 3.78 2.61 -4.32
C ASN A 298 4.88 3.69 -4.48
N THR A 299 6.14 3.27 -4.39
CA THR A 299 7.31 4.17 -4.46
C THR A 299 8.02 4.14 -5.82
N ASP A 300 7.48 3.38 -6.78
CA ASP A 300 8.06 3.20 -8.12
C ASP A 300 7.02 3.12 -9.23
N ARG A 301 5.84 3.77 -9.09
CA ARG A 301 4.90 3.86 -10.21
C ARG A 301 5.34 4.92 -11.21
N GLY A 302 6.05 4.54 -12.27
CA GLY A 302 6.25 5.35 -13.48
C GLY A 302 5.19 5.08 -14.56
N LEU A 303 5.25 5.78 -15.70
CA LEU A 303 4.39 5.49 -16.87
C LEU A 303 4.73 4.16 -17.56
N ASP A 304 5.95 3.67 -17.33
CA ASP A 304 6.48 2.37 -17.78
C ASP A 304 5.98 1.19 -16.93
N ASN A 305 5.38 1.46 -15.75
CA ASN A 305 4.96 0.44 -14.79
C ASN A 305 3.44 0.23 -14.73
N TRP A 306 2.71 0.64 -15.76
CA TRP A 306 1.31 0.26 -15.96
C TRP A 306 1.02 0.22 -17.45
N MET A 307 -0.03 -0.51 -17.82
CA MET A 307 -0.34 -0.80 -19.19
C MET A 307 -1.79 -0.40 -19.51
N ILE A 308 -2.04 -0.15 -20.79
CA ILE A 308 -3.34 0.23 -21.33
C ILE A 308 -3.73 -0.80 -22.37
N LYS A 309 -4.97 -1.30 -22.29
CA LYS A 309 -5.62 -2.08 -23.33
C LYS A 309 -6.84 -1.35 -23.83
N VAL A 310 -6.98 -1.29 -25.15
CA VAL A 310 -8.10 -0.64 -25.82
C VAL A 310 -8.70 -1.62 -26.83
N GLU A 311 -9.98 -1.92 -26.68
CA GLU A 311 -10.71 -2.86 -27.55
C GLU A 311 -11.91 -2.15 -28.20
N PRO A 312 -12.12 -2.28 -29.52
CA PRO A 312 -13.29 -1.74 -30.17
C PRO A 312 -14.54 -2.53 -29.76
N VAL A 313 -15.59 -1.81 -29.41
CA VAL A 313 -16.92 -2.32 -29.08
C VAL A 313 -17.89 -1.85 -30.16
N ASN A 314 -18.85 -2.69 -30.55
CA ASN A 314 -19.88 -2.39 -31.55
C ASN A 314 -19.31 -1.82 -32.87
N ASP A 315 -18.67 -2.68 -33.68
CA ASP A 315 -18.08 -2.35 -35.00
C ASP A 315 -17.07 -1.17 -35.03
N GLY A 316 -16.52 -0.78 -33.87
CA GLY A 316 -15.46 0.23 -33.75
C GLY A 316 -15.94 1.66 -33.50
N PHE A 317 -17.23 1.85 -33.20
CA PHE A 317 -17.76 3.17 -32.81
C PHE A 317 -17.54 3.49 -31.33
N GLU A 318 -17.36 2.46 -30.50
CA GLU A 318 -17.11 2.58 -29.07
C GLU A 318 -15.81 1.86 -28.71
N TRP A 319 -15.16 2.27 -27.63
CA TRP A 319 -13.93 1.65 -27.15
C TRP A 319 -14.08 1.27 -25.69
N ASP A 320 -13.69 0.04 -25.36
CA ASP A 320 -13.43 -0.39 -23.99
C ASP A 320 -11.97 -0.06 -23.66
N ILE A 321 -11.74 0.54 -22.50
CA ILE A 321 -10.41 0.96 -22.05
C ILE A 321 -10.18 0.35 -20.69
N LYS A 322 -9.11 -0.44 -20.57
CA LYS A 322 -8.71 -1.09 -19.32
C LYS A 322 -7.28 -0.76 -18.98
N LEU A 323 -7.05 -0.44 -17.72
CA LEU A 323 -5.70 -0.27 -17.20
C LEU A 323 -5.23 -1.54 -16.49
N ALA A 324 -3.92 -1.75 -16.47
CA ALA A 324 -3.33 -2.79 -15.66
C ALA A 324 -2.08 -2.32 -14.93
N ALA A 325 -2.01 -2.61 -13.64
CA ALA A 325 -0.92 -2.21 -12.75
C ALA A 325 0.09 -3.35 -12.60
N ILE A 326 1.29 -3.16 -13.15
CA ILE A 326 2.39 -4.15 -13.11
C ILE A 326 3.56 -3.63 -12.28
N ASP A 327 4.52 -4.51 -11.95
CA ASP A 327 5.73 -4.13 -11.19
C ASP A 327 5.44 -3.43 -9.85
N ASN A 328 4.71 -4.11 -8.97
CA ASN A 328 4.28 -3.58 -7.67
C ASN A 328 5.23 -3.93 -6.51
N GLY A 329 6.41 -4.49 -6.80
CA GLY A 329 7.36 -4.98 -5.80
C GLY A 329 7.97 -3.91 -4.89
N LEU A 330 7.73 -2.63 -5.15
CA LEU A 330 8.30 -1.49 -4.40
C LEU A 330 7.19 -0.65 -3.72
N ALA A 331 6.24 -1.35 -3.12
CA ALA A 331 5.14 -0.82 -2.32
C ALA A 331 5.21 -1.32 -0.86
N PHE A 332 4.21 -0.96 -0.04
CA PHE A 332 4.05 -1.34 1.37
C PHE A 332 5.23 -0.89 2.27
N PRO A 333 5.58 0.40 2.32
CA PRO A 333 6.64 0.88 3.18
C PRO A 333 6.26 0.78 4.66
N TRP A 334 7.25 0.55 5.52
CA TRP A 334 7.06 0.46 6.98
C TRP A 334 7.03 1.84 7.65
N LYS A 335 7.40 2.90 6.93
CA LYS A 335 7.25 4.31 7.30
C LYS A 335 7.01 5.15 6.06
N HIS A 336 6.47 6.35 6.21
CA HIS A 336 6.45 7.30 5.11
C HIS A 336 7.88 7.67 4.66
N PRO A 337 8.12 7.92 3.36
CA PRO A 337 9.42 8.39 2.89
C PRO A 337 9.86 9.69 3.57
N ASP A 338 11.16 9.79 3.84
CA ASP A 338 11.76 11.01 4.39
C ASP A 338 11.69 12.15 3.34
N GLU A 339 11.51 13.41 3.76
CA GLU A 339 11.19 14.54 2.85
C GLU A 339 12.22 14.77 1.73
N TRP A 340 13.48 14.48 1.97
CA TRP A 340 14.56 14.59 0.97
C TRP A 340 14.49 13.51 -0.13
N ARG A 341 13.62 12.49 0.02
CA ARG A 341 13.25 11.50 -1.02
C ARG A 341 11.75 11.28 -1.05
N SER A 342 11.05 12.06 -1.86
CA SER A 342 9.59 12.06 -1.88
C SER A 342 8.93 10.88 -2.62
N TYR A 343 9.66 10.15 -3.48
CA TYR A 343 9.14 9.08 -4.36
C TYR A 343 7.74 9.44 -4.92
N PRO A 344 7.65 10.45 -5.81
CA PRO A 344 6.37 10.91 -6.34
C PRO A 344 5.75 9.85 -7.24
N TYR A 345 4.43 9.89 -7.36
CA TYR A 345 3.71 9.03 -8.31
C TYR A 345 3.90 9.55 -9.74
N GLY A 346 4.28 8.69 -10.67
CA GLY A 346 4.53 9.05 -12.08
C GLY A 346 3.28 9.49 -12.82
N TRP A 347 2.09 9.01 -12.45
CA TRP A 347 0.83 9.50 -13.01
C TRP A 347 0.53 10.97 -12.67
N LEU A 348 1.27 11.61 -11.76
CA LEU A 348 1.18 13.06 -11.53
C LEU A 348 1.69 13.91 -12.71
N TYR A 349 2.43 13.30 -13.64
CA TYR A 349 2.87 13.97 -14.88
C TYR A 349 1.82 13.96 -15.99
N LEU A 350 0.64 13.34 -15.76
CA LEU A 350 -0.48 13.42 -16.69
C LEU A 350 -1.08 14.84 -16.72
N PRO A 351 -1.81 15.22 -17.78
CA PRO A 351 -2.36 16.56 -17.91
C PRO A 351 -3.28 16.98 -16.75
N LEU A 352 -3.17 18.25 -16.36
CA LEU A 352 -4.00 18.84 -15.29
C LEU A 352 -5.50 18.76 -15.60
N GLN A 353 -5.89 18.78 -16.88
CA GLN A 353 -7.30 18.63 -17.28
C GLN A 353 -7.90 17.31 -16.77
N ILE A 354 -7.09 16.27 -16.59
CA ILE A 354 -7.51 14.98 -16.04
C ILE A 354 -7.32 14.99 -14.53
N LEU A 355 -6.15 15.39 -14.03
CA LEU A 355 -5.80 15.26 -12.62
C LEU A 355 -6.52 16.26 -11.68
N ALA A 356 -6.84 17.46 -12.16
CA ALA A 356 -7.40 18.54 -11.32
C ALA A 356 -8.92 18.43 -11.11
N GLN A 357 -9.58 17.49 -11.78
CA GLN A 357 -10.99 17.26 -11.57
C GLN A 357 -11.23 16.41 -10.30
N PRO A 358 -12.36 16.62 -9.59
CA PRO A 358 -12.72 15.82 -8.42
C PRO A 358 -12.89 14.33 -8.73
N PHE A 359 -12.75 13.47 -7.71
CA PHE A 359 -13.09 12.05 -7.87
C PHE A 359 -14.57 11.90 -8.26
N SER A 360 -14.81 11.04 -9.25
CA SER A 360 -16.16 10.78 -9.77
C SER A 360 -17.10 10.18 -8.72
N GLU A 361 -18.41 10.35 -8.92
CA GLU A 361 -19.42 9.70 -8.08
C GLU A 361 -19.27 8.17 -8.13
N ALA A 362 -18.97 7.60 -9.31
CA ALA A 362 -18.75 6.16 -9.45
C ALA A 362 -17.60 5.66 -8.55
N THR A 363 -16.50 6.39 -8.47
CA THR A 363 -15.39 6.10 -7.56
C THR A 363 -15.81 6.20 -6.09
N ARG A 364 -16.59 7.22 -5.71
CA ARG A 364 -17.08 7.37 -4.33
C ARG A 364 -18.02 6.23 -3.94
N SER A 365 -18.99 5.91 -4.79
CA SER A 365 -19.93 4.80 -4.61
C SER A 365 -19.24 3.44 -4.53
N HIS A 366 -18.11 3.28 -5.21
CA HIS A 366 -17.31 2.06 -5.17
C HIS A 366 -16.47 1.93 -3.88
N PHE A 367 -15.65 2.93 -3.57
CA PHE A 367 -14.61 2.80 -2.53
C PHE A 367 -15.09 3.14 -1.11
N LEU A 368 -16.04 4.05 -0.92
CA LEU A 368 -16.49 4.44 0.42
C LEU A 368 -17.13 3.28 1.21
N PRO A 369 -18.03 2.46 0.64
CA PRO A 369 -18.58 1.31 1.35
C PRO A 369 -17.50 0.30 1.74
N ILE A 370 -16.48 0.09 0.89
CA ILE A 370 -15.37 -0.84 1.14
C ILE A 370 -14.48 -0.34 2.28
N LEU A 371 -13.98 0.89 2.16
CA LEU A 371 -12.95 1.41 3.06
C LEU A 371 -13.49 1.86 4.43
N THR A 372 -14.80 2.00 4.56
CA THR A 372 -15.48 2.31 5.84
C THR A 372 -16.08 1.10 6.54
N ASP A 373 -15.95 -0.09 5.95
CA ASP A 373 -16.42 -1.33 6.57
C ASP A 373 -15.36 -1.92 7.53
N VAL A 374 -15.75 -2.09 8.80
CA VAL A 374 -14.87 -2.59 9.87
C VAL A 374 -14.52 -4.07 9.66
N LYS A 375 -15.46 -4.89 9.17
CA LYS A 375 -15.22 -6.32 8.92
C LYS A 375 -14.25 -6.51 7.77
N TRP A 376 -14.35 -5.68 6.72
CA TRP A 376 -13.40 -5.65 5.63
C TRP A 376 -11.98 -5.36 6.16
N TRP A 377 -11.80 -4.42 7.09
CA TRP A 377 -10.48 -4.19 7.67
C TRP A 377 -9.95 -5.36 8.50
N ASP A 378 -10.79 -6.02 9.32
CA ASP A 378 -10.38 -7.20 10.11
C ASP A 378 -9.97 -8.37 9.21
N GLU A 379 -10.82 -8.74 8.26
CA GLU A 379 -10.54 -9.79 7.29
C GLU A 379 -9.29 -9.47 6.46
N SER A 380 -9.13 -8.22 6.02
CA SER A 380 -7.96 -7.78 5.26
C SER A 380 -6.70 -7.94 6.12
N TYR A 381 -6.74 -7.55 7.39
CA TYR A 381 -5.59 -7.73 8.28
C TYR A 381 -5.18 -9.21 8.38
N ARG A 382 -6.15 -10.13 8.54
CA ARG A 382 -5.87 -11.58 8.60
C ARG A 382 -5.25 -12.10 7.32
N GLU A 383 -5.83 -11.77 6.16
CA GLU A 383 -5.36 -12.24 4.85
C GLU A 383 -3.97 -11.69 4.49
N PHE A 384 -3.75 -10.39 4.69
CA PHE A 384 -2.44 -9.79 4.46
C PHE A 384 -1.40 -10.34 5.44
N THR A 385 -1.74 -10.52 6.72
CA THR A 385 -0.83 -11.13 7.69
C THR A 385 -0.44 -12.55 7.27
N SER A 386 -1.40 -13.35 6.80
CA SER A 386 -1.14 -14.69 6.27
C SER A 386 -0.26 -14.68 5.02
N LEU A 387 -0.40 -13.67 4.16
CA LEU A 387 0.43 -13.53 2.97
C LEU A 387 1.87 -13.12 3.31
N PHE A 388 2.04 -12.09 4.15
CA PHE A 388 3.36 -11.59 4.54
C PHE A 388 4.13 -12.60 5.41
N SER A 389 3.45 -13.43 6.21
CA SER A 389 4.07 -14.48 7.02
C SER A 389 4.61 -15.67 6.22
N LYS A 390 4.33 -15.74 4.91
CA LYS A 390 4.99 -16.71 4.01
C LYS A 390 6.50 -16.43 3.88
N ASP A 391 6.94 -15.20 4.14
CA ASP A 391 8.36 -14.86 4.09
C ASP A 391 9.12 -15.38 5.31
N SER A 392 10.26 -16.03 5.08
CA SER A 392 11.12 -16.59 6.13
C SER A 392 11.64 -15.55 7.13
N ASP A 393 11.77 -14.29 6.70
CA ASP A 393 12.31 -13.19 7.49
C ASP A 393 11.19 -12.33 8.11
N PHE A 394 9.93 -12.77 8.03
CA PHE A 394 8.76 -12.05 8.54
C PHE A 394 8.90 -11.69 10.03
N LYS A 395 8.72 -10.40 10.34
CA LYS A 395 8.62 -9.90 11.72
C LYS A 395 7.30 -9.18 11.91
N LEU A 396 6.43 -9.72 12.77
CA LEU A 396 5.10 -9.16 13.07
C LEU A 396 5.16 -7.68 13.47
N ARG A 397 6.19 -7.28 14.23
CA ARG A 397 6.40 -5.88 14.63
C ARG A 397 6.57 -4.95 13.43
N MET A 398 7.32 -5.38 12.41
CA MET A 398 7.52 -4.60 11.18
C MET A 398 6.25 -4.57 10.33
N TRP A 399 5.56 -5.71 10.25
CA TRP A 399 4.27 -5.79 9.57
C TRP A 399 3.25 -4.80 10.13
N LYS A 400 3.12 -4.70 11.45
CA LYS A 400 2.24 -3.70 12.10
C LYS A 400 2.55 -2.26 11.69
N LYS A 401 3.83 -1.93 11.48
CA LYS A 401 4.24 -0.61 10.98
C LYS A 401 3.81 -0.39 9.53
N GLN A 402 3.99 -1.39 8.66
CA GLN A 402 3.50 -1.34 7.27
C GLN A 402 1.98 -1.20 7.22
N TRP A 403 1.27 -1.96 8.06
CA TRP A 403 -0.18 -1.89 8.19
C TRP A 403 -0.67 -0.51 8.66
N ALA A 404 0.01 0.10 9.63
CA ALA A 404 -0.31 1.44 10.10
C ALA A 404 -0.13 2.52 9.03
N VAL A 405 0.89 2.39 8.17
CA VAL A 405 1.06 3.26 6.99
C VAL A 405 -0.07 3.04 6.00
N LEU A 406 -0.39 1.79 5.66
CA LEU A 406 -1.46 1.44 4.73
C LEU A 406 -2.82 1.98 5.20
N LYS A 407 -3.18 1.79 6.47
CA LYS A 407 -4.41 2.35 7.05
C LYS A 407 -4.39 3.88 7.07
N GLY A 408 -3.26 4.52 7.37
CA GLY A 408 -3.12 5.97 7.26
C GLY A 408 -3.35 6.49 5.83
N GLN A 409 -2.79 5.81 4.83
CA GLN A 409 -3.04 6.14 3.43
C GLN A 409 -4.51 5.96 3.05
N ALA A 410 -5.15 4.86 3.47
CA ALA A 410 -6.56 4.63 3.23
C ALA A 410 -7.45 5.67 3.94
N PHE A 411 -7.09 6.12 5.15
CA PHE A 411 -7.79 7.18 5.85
C PHE A 411 -7.80 8.47 5.02
N ASN A 412 -6.64 8.85 4.46
CA ASN A 412 -6.55 9.99 3.57
C ASN A 412 -7.39 9.84 2.29
N VAL A 413 -7.47 8.63 1.72
CA VAL A 413 -8.38 8.35 0.60
C VAL A 413 -9.83 8.57 1.01
N VAL A 414 -10.26 7.94 2.10
CA VAL A 414 -11.65 8.06 2.60
C VAL A 414 -12.01 9.52 2.79
N GLU A 415 -11.20 10.27 3.53
CA GLU A 415 -11.49 11.68 3.82
C GLU A 415 -11.50 12.56 2.56
N THR A 416 -10.72 12.21 1.53
CA THR A 416 -10.79 12.91 0.22
C THR A 416 -12.08 12.57 -0.52
N LEU A 417 -12.48 11.29 -0.48
CA LEU A 417 -13.72 10.82 -1.09
C LEU A 417 -14.99 11.29 -0.34
N LYS A 418 -14.88 11.80 0.89
CA LYS A 418 -16.01 12.44 1.58
C LYS A 418 -16.34 13.83 1.04
N ASP A 419 -15.34 14.61 0.62
CA ASP A 419 -15.56 15.95 0.04
C ASP A 419 -15.73 15.87 -1.48
N LEU A 420 -16.92 16.20 -1.97
CA LEU A 420 -17.30 16.12 -3.39
C LEU A 420 -16.42 16.98 -4.33
N ARG A 421 -15.69 17.95 -3.79
CA ARG A 421 -14.85 18.87 -4.55
C ARG A 421 -13.41 18.41 -4.68
N GLN A 422 -13.00 17.40 -3.91
CA GLN A 422 -11.61 16.95 -3.86
C GLN A 422 -11.34 15.82 -4.86
N GLY A 423 -10.13 15.82 -5.42
CA GLY A 423 -9.66 14.84 -6.40
C GLY A 423 -8.24 14.35 -6.10
N PRO A 424 -7.56 13.80 -7.13
CA PRO A 424 -6.20 13.26 -7.00
C PRO A 424 -5.16 14.25 -6.47
N LEU A 425 -5.23 15.52 -6.88
CA LEU A 425 -4.25 16.53 -6.46
C LEU A 425 -4.42 16.93 -5.00
N GLU A 426 -5.64 16.95 -4.49
CA GLU A 426 -5.93 17.20 -3.07
C GLU A 426 -5.49 16.00 -2.22
N LEU A 427 -5.72 14.77 -2.71
CA LEU A 427 -5.30 13.55 -2.05
C LEU A 427 -3.79 13.54 -1.78
N VAL A 428 -2.96 13.83 -2.78
CA VAL A 428 -1.49 13.82 -2.62
C VAL A 428 -0.95 14.95 -1.76
N ARG A 429 -1.73 16.01 -1.56
CA ARG A 429 -1.39 17.14 -0.67
C ARG A 429 -1.78 16.89 0.79
N ARG A 430 -2.54 15.83 1.08
CA ARG A 430 -2.94 15.53 2.45
C ARG A 430 -1.74 15.28 3.34
N THR A 431 -1.87 15.73 4.59
CA THR A 431 -0.88 15.44 5.62
C THR A 431 -0.76 13.93 5.81
N ARG A 432 0.48 13.46 5.87
CA ARG A 432 0.79 12.05 6.09
C ARG A 432 0.33 11.65 7.48
N CYS A 433 -0.35 10.52 7.58
CA CYS A 433 -0.82 9.97 8.83
C CYS A 433 -0.51 8.47 8.93
N LEU A 434 -0.56 7.98 10.16
CA LEU A 434 -0.56 6.57 10.51
C LEU A 434 -1.84 6.29 11.28
N VAL A 435 -2.38 5.09 11.15
CA VAL A 435 -3.47 4.60 12.00
C VAL A 435 -2.93 3.43 12.80
N VAL A 436 -2.79 3.62 14.10
CA VAL A 436 -2.20 2.63 15.02
C VAL A 436 -3.32 1.98 15.82
N GLU A 437 -3.24 0.68 15.98
CA GLU A 437 -4.14 -0.09 16.86
C GLU A 437 -3.57 -0.10 18.28
N GLU A 438 -4.37 0.35 19.25
CA GLU A 438 -4.06 0.30 20.67
C GLU A 438 -5.12 -0.53 21.40
N THR A 439 -4.71 -1.24 22.46
CA THR A 439 -5.65 -1.96 23.32
C THR A 439 -6.14 -1.04 24.43
N MET A 440 -7.45 -1.07 24.68
CA MET A 440 -8.07 -0.35 25.80
C MET A 440 -8.95 -1.32 26.59
N GLN A 441 -8.96 -1.20 27.91
CA GLN A 441 -9.94 -1.91 28.73
C GLN A 441 -11.20 -1.05 28.85
N VAL A 442 -12.35 -1.62 28.51
CA VAL A 442 -13.64 -0.96 28.54
C VAL A 442 -14.61 -1.77 29.41
N PRO A 443 -15.37 -1.12 30.32
CA PRO A 443 -16.37 -1.81 31.14
C PRO A 443 -17.46 -2.48 30.28
N THR A 444 -17.81 -3.73 30.56
CA THR A 444 -18.84 -4.47 29.80
C THR A 444 -20.28 -4.14 30.19
N LEU A 445 -20.53 -3.44 31.31
CA LEU A 445 -21.88 -3.06 31.75
C LEU A 445 -21.93 -1.70 32.48
N ASN A 446 -22.28 -0.65 31.74
CA ASN A 446 -23.37 0.30 32.02
C ASN A 446 -23.43 1.30 30.85
N PRO A 447 -24.62 1.71 30.36
CA PRO A 447 -24.71 2.71 29.30
C PRO A 447 -24.05 3.99 29.81
N ILE A 448 -22.92 4.36 29.20
CA ILE A 448 -22.12 5.53 29.57
C ILE A 448 -22.99 6.80 29.65
N MET A 449 -24.12 6.83 28.94
CA MET A 449 -25.10 7.90 29.03
C MET A 449 -25.76 8.06 30.41
N SER A 450 -26.09 7.01 31.18
CA SER A 450 -26.80 7.21 32.47
C SER A 450 -25.88 7.74 33.57
N ALA A 451 -24.60 7.35 33.56
CA ALA A 451 -23.61 7.82 34.52
C ALA A 451 -23.06 9.22 34.16
N ALA A 452 -22.89 9.53 32.87
CA ALA A 452 -22.44 10.84 32.43
C ALA A 452 -23.51 11.94 32.58
N ILE A 453 -24.80 11.57 32.67
CA ILE A 453 -25.90 12.52 32.93
C ILE A 453 -26.07 12.81 34.44
N SER A 454 -25.59 11.91 35.31
CA SER A 454 -25.71 12.07 36.77
C SER A 454 -24.50 12.71 37.44
N GLU A 455 -23.34 12.82 36.77
CA GLU A 455 -22.19 13.55 37.27
C GLU A 455 -22.32 15.07 37.00
N SER A 456 -22.39 15.86 38.07
CA SER A 456 -22.28 17.33 37.96
C SER A 456 -20.88 17.71 37.51
N MET A 457 -20.75 18.37 36.35
CA MET A 457 -19.47 18.86 35.84
C MET A 457 -18.80 19.85 36.83
N PRO A 458 -17.50 19.68 37.15
CA PRO A 458 -16.72 20.70 37.83
C PRO A 458 -16.58 21.93 36.94
N LEU A 459 -16.89 23.12 37.49
CA LEU A 459 -16.92 24.41 36.80
C LEU A 459 -15.55 24.95 36.32
N GLU A 460 -14.47 24.16 36.33
CA GLU A 460 -13.10 24.64 36.02
C GLU A 460 -12.34 23.85 34.94
N ALA A 461 -13.01 23.08 34.08
CA ALA A 461 -12.34 22.44 32.94
C ALA A 461 -12.41 23.32 31.67
N SER A 462 -11.52 24.30 31.54
CA SER A 462 -11.32 25.01 30.27
C SER A 462 -10.69 24.06 29.23
N SER A 463 -11.37 23.89 28.09
CA SER A 463 -10.86 23.11 26.96
C SER A 463 -9.50 23.64 26.44
N PRO A 464 -8.52 22.77 26.13
CA PRO A 464 -7.19 23.17 25.65
C PRO A 464 -7.17 23.63 24.17
N MET A 465 -8.33 23.83 23.55
CA MET A 465 -8.47 24.11 22.12
C MET A 465 -9.13 25.49 21.90
N ALA A 466 -8.43 26.54 22.29
CA ALA A 466 -8.74 27.92 21.91
C ALA A 466 -7.44 28.72 21.78
N LEU A 467 -6.78 28.61 20.63
CA LEU A 467 -5.72 29.54 20.25
C LEU A 467 -6.35 30.73 19.53
N TYR A 468 -6.75 31.76 20.29
CA TYR A 468 -6.93 33.09 19.72
C TYR A 468 -5.65 33.90 19.96
N SER A 469 -5.14 34.44 18.86
CA SER A 469 -4.02 35.37 18.81
C SER A 469 -4.53 36.81 18.96
N THR A 470 -3.66 37.67 19.52
CA THR A 470 -3.70 39.15 19.66
C THR A 470 -4.13 39.73 21.03
N PRO A 471 -3.71 40.97 21.40
CA PRO A 471 -2.51 41.23 22.20
C PRO A 471 -2.78 41.90 23.56
N LYS A 472 -1.80 41.85 24.47
CA LYS A 472 -1.84 42.44 25.82
C LYS A 472 -2.06 43.96 25.82
N GLY A 473 -3.03 44.42 26.63
CA GLY A 473 -3.17 45.83 27.01
C GLY A 473 -4.31 46.12 27.99
N VAL A 474 -3.91 46.53 29.21
CA VAL A 474 -4.57 47.47 30.13
C VAL A 474 -5.64 46.97 31.14
N SER A 475 -5.43 47.41 32.38
CA SER A 475 -6.08 47.14 33.69
C SER A 475 -7.42 47.87 33.93
N GLU A 476 -8.24 47.37 34.87
CA GLU A 476 -8.58 47.97 36.20
C GLU A 476 -9.97 47.55 36.77
N HIS A 477 -9.99 47.32 38.09
CA HIS A 477 -11.03 47.53 39.13
C HIS A 477 -12.54 47.34 38.83
N THR A 478 -13.36 46.71 39.68
CA THR A 478 -13.80 47.24 41.01
C THR A 478 -14.66 46.22 41.80
N GLN A 479 -14.71 46.42 43.11
CA GLN A 479 -15.25 45.64 44.23
C GLN A 479 -16.80 45.67 44.42
N HIS A 480 -17.31 44.71 45.23
CA HIS A 480 -17.94 44.93 46.58
C HIS A 480 -19.33 44.29 46.88
N LEU A 481 -19.48 43.88 48.15
CA LEU A 481 -20.68 43.56 49.00
C LEU A 481 -21.17 42.10 49.24
N SER A 482 -20.58 41.49 50.30
CA SER A 482 -21.16 40.98 51.57
C SER A 482 -22.61 40.44 51.68
N GLY A 483 -22.75 39.29 52.36
CA GLY A 483 -23.77 39.10 53.42
C GLY A 483 -24.28 37.68 53.72
N ILE A 484 -24.08 37.26 54.98
CA ILE A 484 -24.91 36.34 55.82
C ILE A 484 -24.40 34.89 56.03
N SER A 485 -24.29 34.54 57.32
CA SER A 485 -23.87 33.26 57.94
C SER A 485 -25.04 32.66 58.78
N PRO A 486 -24.94 31.42 59.30
CA PRO A 486 -26.04 30.44 59.38
C PRO A 486 -26.71 30.26 60.77
N ALA A 487 -27.85 29.56 60.83
CA ALA A 487 -28.49 29.14 62.07
C ALA A 487 -29.10 27.70 62.03
N ALA A 488 -28.59 26.87 62.96
CA ALA A 488 -29.22 25.87 63.85
C ALA A 488 -30.17 24.74 63.36
N PHE A 489 -29.85 23.53 63.84
CA PHE A 489 -30.55 22.21 63.79
C PHE A 489 -31.82 22.12 64.68
N PRO A 490 -32.64 21.03 64.60
CA PRO A 490 -32.44 19.90 65.54
C PRO A 490 -32.80 18.46 65.04
N SER A 491 -31.92 17.51 65.40
CA SER A 491 -32.08 16.24 66.14
C SER A 491 -33.09 15.10 65.82
N ALA A 492 -32.51 13.88 65.92
CA ALA A 492 -33.07 12.57 66.36
C ALA A 492 -33.69 11.66 65.25
N THR A 493 -33.51 10.34 65.15
CA THR A 493 -32.96 9.28 66.04
C THR A 493 -32.69 8.01 65.20
N ASN A 494 -31.80 7.14 65.71
CA ASN A 494 -31.48 5.77 65.28
C ASN A 494 -32.63 4.91 64.69
N CYS A 495 -32.31 4.03 63.73
CA CYS A 495 -32.32 2.56 63.95
C CYS A 495 -31.93 1.75 62.69
N ALA A 496 -31.13 0.70 62.95
CA ALA A 496 -31.04 -0.58 62.25
C ALA A 496 -30.35 -0.66 60.86
N ASN A 497 -29.10 -1.14 60.88
CA ASN A 497 -28.61 -2.08 59.86
C ASN A 497 -29.50 -3.32 59.83
N PRO A 498 -29.77 -3.87 58.64
CA PRO A 498 -29.45 -5.26 58.43
C PRO A 498 -28.76 -5.52 57.08
N HIS A 499 -27.70 -6.31 57.17
CA HIS A 499 -27.30 -7.36 56.23
C HIS A 499 -27.15 -7.09 54.73
N ASP A 500 -25.91 -7.35 54.28
CA ASP A 500 -25.59 -8.17 53.12
C ASP A 500 -26.42 -7.97 51.86
N HIS A 501 -26.01 -6.99 51.05
CA HIS A 501 -25.83 -7.23 49.62
C HIS A 501 -24.50 -6.60 49.20
N ASN A 502 -23.40 -7.32 49.44
CA ASN A 502 -22.23 -7.22 48.56
C ASN A 502 -22.67 -7.75 47.19
N GLU A 503 -23.39 -6.94 46.41
CA GLU A 503 -23.22 -7.03 44.97
C GLU A 503 -21.85 -6.43 44.68
N GLU A 504 -20.83 -7.30 44.68
CA GLU A 504 -19.65 -7.04 43.88
C GLU A 504 -20.16 -6.78 42.46
N HIS A 505 -20.38 -5.51 42.10
CA HIS A 505 -20.34 -5.08 40.72
C HIS A 505 -18.93 -5.37 40.25
N ILE A 506 -18.67 -6.62 39.86
CA ILE A 506 -17.56 -6.98 39.01
C ILE A 506 -17.85 -6.21 37.73
N SER A 507 -17.32 -4.99 37.63
CA SER A 507 -17.15 -4.29 36.39
C SER A 507 -16.23 -5.17 35.57
N THR A 508 -16.84 -6.13 34.88
CA THR A 508 -16.17 -6.97 33.92
C THR A 508 -15.56 -5.99 32.91
N MET A 509 -14.24 -6.06 32.74
CA MET A 509 -13.53 -5.23 31.77
C MET A 509 -13.30 -6.10 30.54
N LYS A 510 -13.76 -5.65 29.38
CA LYS A 510 -13.40 -6.26 28.09
C LYS A 510 -12.26 -5.45 27.50
N THR A 511 -11.22 -6.15 27.03
CA THR A 511 -10.17 -5.48 26.30
C THR A 511 -10.59 -5.38 24.82
N VAL A 512 -10.55 -4.19 24.27
CA VAL A 512 -10.97 -3.85 22.91
C VAL A 512 -9.82 -3.23 22.13
N ILE A 513 -9.94 -3.19 20.81
CA ILE A 513 -9.01 -2.46 19.95
C ILE A 513 -9.61 -1.09 19.61
N ILE A 514 -8.77 -0.06 19.71
CA ILE A 514 -9.06 1.30 19.29
C ILE A 514 -8.07 1.70 18.20
N GLU A 515 -8.61 2.25 17.11
CA GLU A 515 -7.78 2.84 16.06
C GLU A 515 -7.51 4.30 16.37
N ARG A 516 -6.24 4.66 16.54
CA ARG A 516 -5.79 6.03 16.78
C ARG A 516 -5.11 6.60 15.54
N LEU A 517 -5.59 7.75 15.09
CA LEU A 517 -4.92 8.54 14.05
C LEU A 517 -3.71 9.28 14.63
N GLN A 518 -2.55 9.11 14.01
CA GLN A 518 -1.33 9.81 14.34
C GLN A 518 -0.85 10.62 13.13
N VAL A 519 -0.73 11.93 13.29
CA VAL A 519 -0.15 12.80 12.27
C VAL A 519 1.36 12.62 12.25
N VAL A 520 1.93 12.47 11.05
CA VAL A 520 3.37 12.37 10.87
C VAL A 520 3.94 13.77 10.67
N ASN A 521 4.39 14.37 11.76
CA ASN A 521 5.16 15.61 11.72
C ASN A 521 6.62 15.25 11.42
N SER A 522 7.04 15.34 10.16
CA SER A 522 8.46 15.34 9.84
C SER A 522 9.06 16.65 10.34
N THR A 523 9.99 16.58 11.30
CA THR A 523 10.95 17.67 11.45
C THR A 523 11.88 17.61 10.23
N PRO A 524 12.04 18.71 9.47
CA PRO A 524 13.01 18.72 8.38
C PRO A 524 14.40 18.45 8.99
N VAL A 525 15.03 17.36 8.58
CA VAL A 525 16.43 17.07 8.95
C VAL A 525 17.32 17.92 8.05
N PHE A 526 17.33 19.23 8.31
CA PHE A 526 18.32 20.17 7.80
C PHE A 526 18.58 21.22 8.88
N THR A 527 19.59 20.97 9.72
CA THR A 527 20.36 22.04 10.33
C THR A 527 21.82 21.72 10.10
N TRP A 528 22.37 22.25 9.02
CA TRP A 528 23.81 22.51 8.94
C TRP A 528 24.10 23.65 9.92
N TYR A 529 24.98 23.40 10.87
CA TYR A 529 25.86 24.41 11.45
C TYR A 529 27.29 23.94 11.21
#